data_AF-A0A7S4RZL8-F1
#
_entry.id   AF-A0A7S4RZL8-F1
#
_cell.length_a   1.000
_cell.length_b   1.000
_cell.length_c   1.000
_cell.angle_alpha   90.00
_cell.angle_beta   90.00
_cell.angle_gamma   90.00
#
_symmetry.space_group_name_H-M   'P 1'
#
loop_
_entity.id
_entity.type
_entity.pdbx_description
1 polymer ?
#
loop_
_entity_poly.entity_id
_entity_poly.type
_entity_poly.pdbx_seq_one_letter_code
_entity_poly.pdbx_strand_id
1 'polypeptide(L)'
;EKVLPSTTKDQIESMIQSGLSIFGEHGALAFKCGATRRFKTPNNERVRLQSTDPYADSVAALETAAKAFFERKVARLDGDLFERTCHAKLEVQSDTMDAESYCKPLCQAFRSAAQKASNDMVGADAVGIDELKDQIRVKEECVRMAQVSLEACASDWKSLEVFKSELTELSAIIDSRFADVRSAMRALDDATDQLDDLEGDLEEQEKALEEAITLLDDAIGEQADAKTVLAGAKDKETGLKEEIGKATSELGRLTAELKDAEHASNVVAKLKITVEAVMELMDGF
;
A
#
# COMPACT_ATOMS: atom_id res chain seq x y z
N GLU A 1 9.55 -9.30 58.17
CA GLU A 1 9.68 -8.96 56.74
C GLU A 1 9.69 -7.45 56.55
N LYS A 2 10.53 -6.92 55.65
CA LYS A 2 10.31 -5.58 55.10
C LYS A 2 9.31 -5.73 53.96
N VAL A 3 8.07 -5.28 54.16
CA VAL A 3 7.09 -5.20 53.07
C VAL A 3 7.65 -4.22 52.05
N LEU A 4 7.98 -4.71 50.86
CA LEU A 4 8.46 -3.85 49.78
C LEU A 4 7.32 -2.96 49.30
N PRO A 5 7.56 -1.67 49.04
CA PRO A 5 6.54 -0.80 48.48
C PRO A 5 6.07 -1.34 47.12
N SER A 6 4.76 -1.25 46.86
CA SER A 6 4.20 -1.52 45.54
C SER A 6 4.50 -0.38 44.57
N THR A 7 4.55 -0.70 43.27
CA THR A 7 4.69 0.30 42.20
C THR A 7 3.51 1.28 42.18
N THR A 8 3.80 2.57 41.99
CA THR A 8 2.76 3.60 41.87
C THR A 8 2.25 3.73 40.43
N LYS A 9 1.07 4.35 40.25
CA LYS A 9 0.46 4.60 38.93
C LYS A 9 1.42 5.32 37.98
N ASP A 10 2.07 6.41 38.44
CA ASP A 10 2.99 7.20 37.60
C ASP A 10 4.20 6.40 37.14
N GLN A 11 4.70 5.50 38.00
CA GLN A 11 5.83 4.62 37.66
C GLN A 11 5.44 3.63 36.56
N ILE A 12 4.23 3.07 36.68
CA ILE A 12 3.65 2.18 35.68
C ILE A 12 3.43 2.93 34.36
N GLU A 13 2.85 4.13 34.39
CA GLU A 13 2.62 4.94 33.20
C GLU A 13 3.94 5.25 32.48
N SER A 14 5.01 5.58 33.20
CA SER A 14 6.33 5.81 32.63
C SER A 14 6.90 4.57 31.92
N MET A 15 6.71 3.38 32.49
CA MET A 15 7.13 2.14 31.85
C MET A 15 6.34 1.93 30.57
N ILE A 16 5.01 1.95 30.64
CA ILE A 16 4.11 1.78 29.48
C ILE A 16 4.46 2.77 28.37
N GLN A 17 4.65 4.05 28.70
CA GLN A 17 5.02 5.09 27.72
C GLN A 17 6.33 4.76 27.00
N SER A 18 7.29 4.16 27.70
CA SER A 18 8.57 3.74 27.09
C SER A 18 8.34 2.61 26.09
N GLY A 19 7.49 1.63 26.41
CA GLY A 19 7.09 0.57 25.48
C GLY A 19 6.35 1.12 24.26
N LEU A 20 5.45 2.09 24.46
CA LEU A 20 4.64 2.67 23.38
C LEU A 20 5.41 3.65 22.47
N SER A 21 6.64 4.03 22.81
CA SER A 21 7.45 4.96 22.01
C SER A 21 7.68 4.48 20.56
N ILE A 22 7.62 3.16 20.33
CA ILE A 22 7.75 2.53 19.01
C ILE A 22 6.67 2.97 18.02
N PHE A 23 5.50 3.40 18.52
CA PHE A 23 4.38 3.82 17.67
C PHE A 23 4.46 5.30 17.22
N GLY A 24 5.46 6.06 17.70
CA GLY A 24 5.72 7.43 17.28
C GLY A 24 4.57 8.42 17.57
N GLU A 25 4.48 9.47 16.74
CA GLU A 25 3.56 10.61 16.95
C GLU A 25 2.08 10.27 16.79
N HIS A 26 1.75 9.25 16.00
CA HIS A 26 0.36 8.83 15.79
C HIS A 26 -0.14 7.85 16.88
N GLY A 27 0.76 7.33 17.71
CA GLY A 27 0.45 6.56 18.90
C GLY A 27 -0.06 5.13 18.62
N ALA A 28 -0.08 4.32 19.68
CA ALA A 28 -0.43 2.90 19.58
C ALA A 28 -1.90 2.66 19.19
N LEU A 29 -2.81 3.57 19.56
CA LEU A 29 -4.24 3.48 19.22
C LEU A 29 -4.49 3.53 17.71
N ALA A 30 -3.84 4.45 16.99
CA ALA A 30 -4.00 4.59 15.54
C ALA A 30 -3.56 3.32 14.79
N PHE A 31 -2.54 2.65 15.29
CA PHE A 31 -2.02 1.40 14.74
C PHE A 31 -2.66 0.14 15.35
N LYS A 32 -3.73 0.30 16.13
CA LYS A 32 -4.41 -0.80 16.86
C LYS A 32 -3.40 -1.69 17.62
N CYS A 33 -2.42 -1.04 18.25
CA CYS A 33 -1.31 -1.63 18.97
C CYS A 33 -0.48 -2.65 18.17
N GLY A 34 -0.30 -2.38 16.87
CA GLY A 34 0.48 -3.20 15.96
C GLY A 34 -0.32 -4.27 15.23
N ALA A 35 -1.67 -4.26 15.35
CA ALA A 35 -2.54 -5.07 14.50
C ALA A 35 -2.55 -4.59 13.05
N THR A 36 -2.33 -3.29 12.83
CA THR A 36 -2.10 -2.74 11.50
C THR A 36 -0.77 -1.97 11.44
N ARG A 37 -0.05 -2.12 10.32
CA ARG A 37 1.16 -1.32 10.02
C ARG A 37 0.86 0.00 9.32
N ARG A 38 -0.36 0.15 8.79
CA ARG A 38 -0.80 1.31 8.02
C ARG A 38 -2.16 1.75 8.51
N PHE A 39 -2.28 3.00 8.89
CA PHE A 39 -3.59 3.59 9.07
C PHE A 39 -3.77 4.71 8.04
N LYS A 40 -5.01 4.87 7.58
CA LYS A 40 -5.37 6.02 6.75
C LYS A 40 -5.62 7.19 7.68
N THR A 41 -4.89 8.28 7.47
CA THR A 41 -5.23 9.54 8.13
C THR A 41 -6.59 10.04 7.61
N PRO A 42 -7.24 10.99 8.30
CA PRO A 42 -8.45 11.65 7.79
C PRO A 42 -8.30 12.26 6.39
N ASN A 43 -7.06 12.55 5.96
CA ASN A 43 -6.72 13.09 4.65
C ASN A 43 -6.38 12.01 3.61
N ASN A 44 -6.66 10.74 3.88
CA ASN A 44 -6.31 9.60 3.02
C ASN A 44 -4.79 9.37 2.81
N GLU A 45 -3.93 10.00 3.60
CA GLU A 45 -2.50 9.69 3.58
C GLU A 45 -2.25 8.35 4.28
N ARG A 46 -1.51 7.46 3.61
CA ARG A 46 -1.10 6.16 4.17
C ARG A 46 0.18 6.36 4.98
N VAL A 47 0.08 6.32 6.31
CA VAL A 47 1.24 6.39 7.20
C VAL A 47 1.67 4.97 7.58
N ARG A 48 2.95 4.64 7.39
CA ARG A 48 3.53 3.33 7.69
C ARG A 48 4.46 3.40 8.90
N LEU A 49 4.33 2.46 9.83
CA LEU A 49 5.36 2.25 10.86
C LEU A 49 6.67 1.79 10.22
N GLN A 50 7.79 2.33 10.69
CA GLN A 50 9.12 1.92 10.26
C GLN A 50 9.50 0.52 10.78
N SER A 51 8.99 0.16 11.96
CA SER A 51 9.22 -1.16 12.55
C SER A 51 8.51 -2.26 11.76
N THR A 52 9.21 -3.37 11.56
CA THR A 52 8.66 -4.61 11.01
C THR A 52 7.84 -5.39 12.03
N ASP A 53 8.03 -5.19 13.34
CA ASP A 53 7.17 -5.80 14.36
C ASP A 53 6.96 -4.83 15.52
N PRO A 54 6.11 -3.80 15.34
CA PRO A 54 5.94 -2.75 16.35
C PRO A 54 5.40 -3.31 17.67
N TYR A 55 4.66 -4.42 17.62
CA TYR A 55 4.23 -5.14 18.81
C TYR A 55 5.43 -5.72 19.56
N ALA A 56 6.25 -6.56 18.91
CA ALA A 56 7.40 -7.19 19.55
C ALA A 56 8.42 -6.16 20.05
N ASP A 57 8.69 -5.13 19.24
CA ASP A 57 9.59 -4.04 19.58
C ASP A 57 9.08 -3.24 20.78
N SER A 58 7.77 -3.01 20.88
CA SER A 58 7.18 -2.32 22.04
C SER A 58 7.28 -3.14 23.32
N VAL A 59 7.15 -4.47 23.25
CA VAL A 59 7.34 -5.37 24.39
C VAL A 59 8.81 -5.39 24.82
N ALA A 60 9.74 -5.46 23.88
CA ALA A 60 11.18 -5.41 24.18
C ALA A 60 11.60 -4.06 24.79
N ALA A 61 11.04 -2.96 24.28
CA ALA A 61 11.26 -1.62 24.83
C ALA A 61 10.73 -1.50 26.27
N LEU A 62 9.54 -2.05 26.53
CA LEU A 62 9.01 -2.12 27.89
C LEU A 62 9.87 -2.99 28.80
N GLU A 63 10.25 -4.20 28.36
CA GLU A 63 11.07 -5.11 29.16
C GLU A 63 12.39 -4.44 29.59
N THR A 64 13.02 -3.71 28.67
CA THR A 64 14.22 -2.91 28.94
C THR A 64 13.95 -1.82 29.98
N ALA A 65 12.85 -1.07 29.83
CA ALA A 65 12.46 -0.03 30.78
C ALA A 65 12.12 -0.61 32.17
N ALA A 66 11.43 -1.75 32.22
CA ALA A 66 11.05 -2.44 33.45
C ALA A 66 12.28 -2.97 34.19
N LYS A 67 13.22 -3.62 33.49
CA LYS A 67 14.51 -4.04 34.05
C LYS A 67 15.26 -2.87 34.67
N ALA A 68 15.43 -1.77 33.91
CA ALA A 68 16.10 -0.57 34.40
C ALA A 68 15.39 0.06 35.62
N PHE A 69 14.06 -0.03 35.69
CA PHE A 69 13.27 0.44 36.82
C PHE A 69 13.49 -0.41 38.07
N PHE A 70 13.37 -1.73 37.97
CA PHE A 70 13.46 -2.65 39.10
C PHE A 70 14.90 -2.87 39.59
N GLU A 71 15.91 -2.75 38.73
CA GLU A 71 17.33 -2.72 39.14
C GLU A 71 17.64 -1.55 40.09
N ARG A 72 16.95 -0.42 39.92
CA ARG A 72 17.17 0.81 40.71
C ARG A 72 16.30 0.91 41.95
N LYS A 73 15.27 0.07 42.08
CA LYS A 73 14.23 0.20 43.11
C LYS A 73 13.78 -1.17 43.63
N VAL A 74 13.78 -1.32 44.95
CA VAL A 74 13.20 -2.50 45.60
C VAL A 74 11.68 -2.33 45.75
N ALA A 75 10.95 -2.44 44.65
CA ALA A 75 9.50 -2.39 44.61
C ALA A 75 8.94 -3.64 43.91
N ARG A 76 7.81 -4.16 44.40
CA ARG A 76 7.09 -5.24 43.70
C ARG A 76 6.08 -4.65 42.73
N LEU A 77 5.98 -5.24 41.55
CA LEU A 77 4.94 -4.89 40.60
C LEU A 77 3.55 -5.19 41.18
N ASP A 78 2.67 -4.21 41.14
CA ASP A 78 1.24 -4.42 41.29
C ASP A 78 0.64 -4.72 39.91
N GLY A 79 0.44 -6.01 39.63
CA GLY A 79 -0.03 -6.46 38.32
C GLY A 79 -1.43 -5.97 37.95
N ASP A 80 -2.32 -5.79 38.94
CA ASP A 80 -3.70 -5.37 38.69
C ASP A 80 -3.80 -3.86 38.49
N LEU A 81 -2.99 -3.08 39.23
CA LEU A 81 -2.80 -1.67 38.93
C LEU A 81 -2.14 -1.49 37.55
N PHE A 82 -1.20 -2.36 37.18
CA PHE A 82 -0.54 -2.30 35.88
C PHE A 82 -1.52 -2.49 34.73
N GLU A 83 -2.31 -3.56 34.78
CA GLU A 83 -3.29 -3.87 33.74
C GLU A 83 -4.34 -2.76 33.58
N ARG A 84 -4.90 -2.26 34.69
CA ARG A 84 -5.84 -1.13 34.66
C ARG A 84 -5.25 0.14 34.08
N THR A 85 -4.00 0.44 34.43
CA THR A 85 -3.30 1.64 33.92
C THR A 85 -3.03 1.50 32.43
N CYS A 86 -2.65 0.31 31.97
CA CYS A 86 -2.45 0.03 30.55
C CYS A 86 -3.74 0.11 29.74
N HIS A 87 -4.82 -0.52 30.22
CA HIS A 87 -6.13 -0.45 29.57
C HIS A 87 -6.65 1.00 29.51
N ALA A 88 -6.46 1.79 30.57
CA ALA A 88 -6.84 3.20 30.55
C ALA A 88 -6.02 4.03 29.54
N LYS A 89 -4.72 3.75 29.38
CA LYS A 89 -3.84 4.42 28.42
C LYS A 89 -4.16 4.07 26.97
N LEU A 90 -4.58 2.84 26.72
CA LEU A 90 -4.88 2.30 25.39
C LEU A 90 -6.38 2.22 25.10
N GLU A 91 -7.20 2.92 25.90
CA GLU A 91 -8.66 2.98 25.76
C GLU A 91 -9.33 1.61 25.53
N VAL A 92 -8.76 0.56 26.12
CA VAL A 92 -9.25 -0.82 25.97
C VAL A 92 -10.51 -0.94 26.81
N GLN A 93 -11.67 -1.04 26.16
CA GLN A 93 -12.92 -1.34 26.85
C GLN A 93 -12.85 -2.76 27.42
N SER A 94 -13.25 -2.94 28.68
CA SER A 94 -13.06 -4.19 29.41
C SER A 94 -13.84 -5.38 28.82
N ASP A 95 -14.92 -5.09 28.07
CA ASP A 95 -15.96 -6.07 27.75
C ASP A 95 -16.11 -6.37 26.25
N THR A 96 -15.47 -5.60 25.37
CA THR A 96 -15.46 -5.87 23.93
C THR A 96 -14.09 -6.41 23.52
N MET A 97 -14.06 -7.67 23.08
CA MET A 97 -12.95 -8.14 22.26
C MET A 97 -13.10 -7.51 20.89
N ASP A 98 -12.52 -6.32 20.70
CA ASP A 98 -12.25 -5.82 19.35
C ASP A 98 -11.22 -6.76 18.73
N ALA A 99 -11.70 -7.74 17.97
CA ALA A 99 -10.86 -8.75 17.29
C ALA A 99 -9.79 -8.12 16.38
N GLU A 100 -9.98 -6.85 16.02
CA GLU A 100 -9.08 -6.07 15.17
C GLU A 100 -7.96 -5.36 15.94
N SER A 101 -7.94 -5.39 17.27
CA SER A 101 -6.97 -4.66 18.09
C SER A 101 -6.09 -5.56 18.93
N TYR A 102 -4.77 -5.33 18.87
CA TYR A 102 -3.80 -6.03 19.71
C TYR A 102 -3.54 -5.33 21.04
N CYS A 103 -4.30 -4.29 21.39
CA CYS A 103 -4.04 -3.50 22.61
C CYS A 103 -4.24 -4.28 23.90
N LYS A 104 -5.25 -5.17 23.97
CA LYS A 104 -5.46 -6.05 25.13
C LYS A 104 -4.35 -7.10 25.27
N PRO A 105 -4.01 -7.88 24.21
CA PRO A 105 -2.83 -8.74 24.23
C PRO A 105 -1.54 -7.99 24.59
N LEU A 106 -1.37 -6.76 24.08
CA LEU A 106 -0.20 -5.94 24.36
C LEU A 106 -0.10 -5.58 25.84
N CYS A 107 -1.20 -5.16 26.47
CA CYS A 107 -1.22 -4.89 27.91
C CYS A 107 -0.89 -6.13 28.75
N GLN A 108 -1.36 -7.31 28.34
CA GLN A 108 -1.03 -8.56 29.01
C GLN A 108 0.46 -8.90 28.83
N ALA A 109 1.01 -8.78 27.61
CA ALA A 109 2.44 -8.98 27.36
C ALA A 109 3.30 -7.99 28.15
N PHE A 110 2.85 -6.75 28.26
CA PHE A 110 3.51 -5.72 29.05
C PHE A 110 3.53 -6.06 30.55
N ARG A 111 2.38 -6.49 31.09
CA ARG A 111 2.27 -6.95 32.48
C ARG A 111 3.21 -8.12 32.73
N SER A 112 3.22 -9.12 31.85
CA SER A 112 4.08 -10.29 31.97
C SER A 112 5.57 -9.95 31.93
N ALA A 113 6.00 -9.08 31.01
CA ALA A 113 7.38 -8.62 30.93
C ALA A 113 7.82 -7.83 32.18
N ALA A 114 6.97 -6.93 32.67
CA ALA A 114 7.23 -6.18 33.91
C ALA A 114 7.23 -7.10 35.15
N GLN A 115 6.33 -8.07 35.22
CA GLN A 115 6.25 -9.03 36.33
C GLN A 115 7.49 -9.91 36.36
N LYS A 116 7.94 -10.39 35.21
CA LYS A 116 9.18 -11.14 35.07
C LYS A 116 10.37 -10.32 35.58
N ALA A 117 10.53 -9.08 35.13
CA ALA A 117 11.59 -8.19 35.61
C ALA A 117 11.52 -7.93 37.13
N SER A 118 10.32 -7.81 37.70
CA SER A 118 10.14 -7.66 39.16
C SER A 118 10.51 -8.94 39.92
N ASN A 119 10.10 -10.12 39.41
CA ASN A 119 10.40 -11.41 40.03
C ASN A 119 11.90 -11.74 39.99
N ASP A 120 12.55 -11.49 38.84
CA ASP A 120 13.97 -11.71 38.64
C ASP A 120 14.83 -10.89 39.64
N MET A 121 14.32 -9.73 40.07
CA MET A 121 15.03 -8.82 40.98
C MET A 121 14.73 -9.01 42.46
N VAL A 122 13.52 -9.42 42.82
CA VAL A 122 13.10 -9.50 44.22
C VAL A 122 13.33 -10.89 44.83
N GLY A 123 13.59 -11.92 44.01
CA GLY A 123 13.80 -13.30 44.47
C GLY A 123 12.53 -13.93 45.07
N ALA A 124 12.41 -15.25 44.94
CA ALA A 124 11.39 -16.04 45.61
C ALA A 124 12.07 -16.82 46.74
N ASP A 125 11.62 -16.66 48.01
CA ASP A 125 11.79 -17.54 49.20
C ASP A 125 11.63 -16.70 50.51
N ALA A 126 11.26 -17.17 51.72
CA ALA A 126 10.57 -18.33 52.31
C ALA A 126 10.38 -18.02 53.84
N VAL A 127 9.44 -18.68 54.53
CA VAL A 127 8.97 -18.36 55.92
C VAL A 127 9.71 -19.17 57.02
N GLY A 128 9.93 -18.57 58.20
CA GLY A 128 10.77 -19.08 59.32
C GLY A 128 10.06 -19.74 60.52
N ILE A 129 10.85 -20.46 61.33
CA ILE A 129 10.49 -21.52 62.28
C ILE A 129 11.05 -21.19 63.68
N ASP A 130 10.22 -21.10 64.73
CA ASP A 130 10.69 -21.06 66.14
C ASP A 130 9.80 -21.83 67.16
N GLU A 131 8.72 -22.47 66.72
CA GLU A 131 7.74 -23.15 67.59
C GLU A 131 7.97 -24.68 67.64
N LEU A 132 9.20 -25.14 67.90
CA LEU A 132 9.61 -26.54 67.57
C LEU A 132 9.94 -27.48 68.75
N LYS A 133 9.89 -27.05 70.02
CA LYS A 133 10.46 -27.84 71.13
C LYS A 133 9.49 -28.69 71.96
N ASP A 134 8.21 -28.31 72.08
CA ASP A 134 7.21 -29.14 72.78
C ASP A 134 6.45 -30.12 71.87
N GLN A 135 6.60 -29.97 70.55
CA GLN A 135 5.88 -30.78 69.57
C GLN A 135 6.49 -32.17 69.32
N ILE A 136 7.68 -32.48 69.83
CA ILE A 136 8.52 -33.63 69.41
C ILE A 136 7.85 -35.00 69.62
N ARG A 137 7.07 -35.20 70.70
CA ARG A 137 6.45 -36.50 71.03
C ARG A 137 5.12 -36.74 70.31
N VAL A 138 4.32 -35.70 70.14
CA VAL A 138 3.16 -35.70 69.24
C VAL A 138 3.65 -35.82 67.79
N LYS A 139 4.81 -35.23 67.48
CA LYS A 139 5.46 -35.28 66.18
C LYS A 139 6.06 -36.62 65.83
N GLU A 140 6.27 -37.63 66.67
CA GLU A 140 6.73 -38.93 66.14
C GLU A 140 5.64 -39.66 65.34
N GLU A 141 4.42 -39.73 65.87
CA GLU A 141 3.27 -40.28 65.13
C GLU A 141 2.78 -39.32 64.04
N CYS A 142 2.85 -38.00 64.31
CA CYS A 142 2.68 -36.99 63.26
C CYS A 142 3.80 -37.02 62.22
N VAL A 143 5.02 -37.50 62.51
CA VAL A 143 6.14 -37.64 61.56
C VAL A 143 5.90 -38.84 60.69
N ARG A 144 5.33 -39.92 61.22
CA ARG A 144 4.93 -41.07 60.38
C ARG A 144 3.79 -40.69 59.44
N MET A 145 2.75 -40.03 59.94
CA MET A 145 1.67 -39.50 59.08
C MET A 145 2.15 -38.37 58.16
N ALA A 146 3.06 -37.51 58.63
CA ALA A 146 3.68 -36.47 57.81
C ALA A 146 4.69 -37.05 56.83
N GLN A 147 5.31 -38.21 57.06
CA GLN A 147 6.17 -38.88 56.09
C GLN A 147 5.34 -39.42 54.95
N VAL A 148 4.22 -40.09 55.25
CA VAL A 148 3.25 -40.50 54.21
C VAL A 148 2.68 -39.28 53.49
N SER A 149 2.34 -38.21 54.23
CA SER A 149 1.86 -36.96 53.63
C SER A 149 2.95 -36.19 52.88
N LEU A 150 4.24 -36.36 53.22
CA LEU A 150 5.38 -35.71 52.58
C LEU A 150 5.81 -36.49 51.35
N GLU A 151 5.68 -37.82 51.35
CA GLU A 151 5.78 -38.64 50.15
C GLU A 151 4.64 -38.33 49.18
N ALA A 152 3.40 -38.21 49.67
CA ALA A 152 2.26 -37.75 48.88
C ALA A 152 2.47 -36.32 48.36
N CYS A 153 2.87 -35.38 49.22
CA CYS A 153 3.16 -34.00 48.83
C CYS A 153 4.35 -33.90 47.87
N ALA A 154 5.40 -34.71 48.04
CA ALA A 154 6.53 -34.76 47.11
C ALA A 154 6.11 -35.36 45.76
N SER A 155 5.20 -36.33 45.76
CA SER A 155 4.59 -36.85 44.54
C SER A 155 3.73 -35.79 43.85
N ASP A 156 2.86 -35.10 44.59
CA ASP A 156 2.01 -34.01 44.08
C ASP A 156 2.87 -32.85 43.58
N TRP A 157 3.98 -32.54 44.25
CA TRP A 157 4.90 -31.50 43.83
C TRP A 157 5.61 -31.88 42.53
N LYS A 158 6.04 -33.13 42.37
CA LYS A 158 6.55 -33.64 41.09
C LYS A 158 5.49 -33.55 39.99
N SER A 159 4.23 -33.91 40.29
CA SER A 159 3.12 -33.74 39.34
C SER A 159 2.89 -32.28 38.97
N LEU A 160 2.94 -31.36 39.94
CA LEU A 160 2.83 -29.91 39.71
C LEU A 160 3.99 -29.38 38.87
N GLU A 161 5.21 -29.87 39.07
CA GLU A 161 6.35 -29.47 38.26
C GLU A 161 6.23 -29.98 36.82
N VAL A 162 5.74 -31.20 36.63
CA VAL A 162 5.38 -31.72 35.30
C VAL A 162 4.31 -30.84 34.65
N PHE A 163 3.20 -30.54 35.34
CA PHE A 163 2.16 -29.64 34.83
C PHE A 163 2.70 -28.25 34.50
N LYS A 164 3.60 -27.70 35.33
CA LYS A 164 4.26 -26.40 35.06
C LYS A 164 5.11 -26.48 33.79
N SER A 165 5.84 -27.57 33.58
CA SER A 165 6.63 -27.78 32.36
C SER A 165 5.74 -27.88 31.12
N GLU A 166 4.64 -28.64 31.19
CA GLU A 166 3.66 -28.77 30.11
C GLU A 166 2.98 -27.42 29.79
N LEU A 167 2.61 -26.64 30.82
CA LEU A 167 2.04 -25.30 30.64
C LEU A 167 3.03 -24.33 29.99
N THR A 168 4.32 -24.44 30.34
CA THR A 168 5.38 -23.62 29.74
C THR A 168 5.55 -23.97 28.26
N GLU A 169 5.54 -25.26 27.93
CA GLU A 169 5.60 -25.74 26.55
C GLU A 169 4.37 -25.31 25.75
N LEU A 170 3.17 -25.48 26.30
CA LEU A 170 1.92 -25.03 25.67
C LEU A 170 1.92 -23.51 25.45
N SER A 171 2.40 -22.72 26.42
CA SER A 171 2.54 -21.27 26.26
C SER A 171 3.47 -20.93 25.09
N ALA A 172 4.62 -21.60 24.99
CA ALA A 172 5.57 -21.38 23.90
C ALA A 172 4.97 -21.78 22.54
N ILE A 173 4.21 -22.88 22.47
CA ILE A 173 3.50 -23.29 21.26
C ILE A 173 2.44 -22.26 20.87
N ILE A 174 1.66 -21.76 21.83
CA ILE A 174 0.64 -20.74 21.61
C ILE A 174 1.28 -19.45 21.07
N ASP A 175 2.37 -18.99 21.68
CA ASP A 175 3.11 -17.80 21.24
C ASP A 175 3.65 -17.96 19.81
N SER A 176 4.20 -19.14 19.51
CA SER A 176 4.67 -19.50 18.17
C SER A 176 3.53 -19.48 17.15
N ARG A 177 2.37 -20.07 17.46
CA ARG A 177 1.18 -20.05 16.58
C ARG A 177 0.63 -18.65 16.38
N PHE A 178 0.62 -17.81 17.40
CA PHE A 178 0.25 -16.41 17.24
C PHE A 178 1.25 -15.63 16.37
N ALA A 179 2.54 -15.96 16.42
CA ALA A 179 3.52 -15.37 15.50
C ALA A 179 3.26 -15.82 14.05
N ASP A 180 3.01 -17.11 13.82
CA ASP A 180 2.67 -17.66 12.50
C ASP A 180 1.42 -16.99 11.92
N VAL A 181 0.34 -16.91 12.70
CA VAL A 181 -0.92 -16.27 12.26
C VAL A 181 -0.70 -14.80 11.93
N ARG A 182 0.02 -14.05 12.76
CA ARG A 182 0.35 -12.64 12.47
C ARG A 182 1.20 -12.50 11.20
N SER A 183 2.13 -13.41 10.96
CA SER A 183 2.92 -13.44 9.73
C SER A 183 2.05 -13.68 8.50
N ALA A 184 1.13 -14.64 8.58
CA ALA A 184 0.19 -14.93 7.50
C ALA A 184 -0.78 -13.77 7.23
N MET A 185 -1.29 -13.12 8.27
CA MET A 185 -2.13 -11.92 8.12
C MET A 185 -1.37 -10.79 7.44
N ARG A 186 -0.11 -10.54 7.81
CA ARG A 186 0.74 -9.54 7.13
C ARG A 186 0.96 -9.87 5.66
N ALA A 187 1.21 -11.13 5.34
CA ALA A 187 1.40 -11.56 3.95
C ALA A 187 0.11 -11.39 3.12
N LEU A 188 -1.06 -11.62 3.74
CA LEU A 188 -2.35 -11.38 3.11
C LEU A 188 -2.57 -9.87 2.87
N ASP A 189 -2.31 -9.02 3.86
CA ASP A 189 -2.41 -7.57 3.73
C ASP A 189 -1.49 -7.04 2.62
N ASP A 190 -0.22 -7.50 2.58
CA ASP A 190 0.73 -7.12 1.53
C ASP A 190 0.26 -7.59 0.13
N ALA A 191 -0.38 -8.76 0.03
CA ALA A 191 -0.93 -9.27 -1.23
C ALA A 191 -2.18 -8.50 -1.69
N THR A 192 -3.06 -8.11 -0.76
CA THR A 192 -4.21 -7.25 -1.05
C THR A 192 -3.75 -5.87 -1.51
N ASP A 193 -2.75 -5.28 -0.86
CA ASP A 193 -2.17 -4.00 -1.29
C ASP A 193 -1.61 -4.09 -2.73
N GLN A 194 -0.95 -5.18 -3.09
CA GLN A 194 -0.45 -5.40 -4.46
C GLN A 194 -1.57 -5.57 -5.49
N LEU A 195 -2.68 -6.19 -5.11
CA LEU A 195 -3.85 -6.31 -5.98
C LEU A 195 -4.49 -4.95 -6.23
N ASP A 196 -4.68 -4.14 -5.20
CA ASP A 196 -5.22 -2.78 -5.32
C ASP A 196 -4.34 -1.92 -6.27
N ASP A 197 -3.01 -2.00 -6.13
CA ASP A 197 -2.07 -1.28 -7.01
C ASP A 197 -2.19 -1.77 -8.46
N LEU A 198 -2.29 -3.09 -8.69
CA LEU A 198 -2.47 -3.67 -10.03
C LEU A 198 -3.82 -3.33 -10.67
N GLU A 199 -4.90 -3.26 -9.88
CA GLU A 199 -6.21 -2.82 -10.36
C GLU A 199 -6.16 -1.35 -10.78
N GLY A 200 -5.49 -0.49 -10.01
CA GLY A 200 -5.28 0.91 -10.38
C GLY A 200 -4.46 1.06 -11.68
N ASP A 201 -3.36 0.31 -11.81
CA ASP A 201 -2.56 0.28 -13.04
C ASP A 201 -3.36 -0.20 -14.25
N LEU A 202 -4.25 -1.19 -14.06
CA LEU A 202 -5.12 -1.71 -15.11
C LEU A 202 -6.13 -0.65 -15.58
N GLU A 203 -6.80 0.05 -14.66
CA GLU A 203 -7.74 1.13 -14.99
C GLU A 203 -7.06 2.25 -15.78
N GLU A 204 -5.82 2.63 -15.40
CA GLU A 204 -5.05 3.65 -16.14
C GLU A 204 -4.71 3.18 -17.56
N GLN A 205 -4.31 1.92 -17.72
CA GLN A 205 -4.02 1.33 -19.04
C GLN A 205 -5.27 1.20 -19.91
N GLU A 206 -6.42 0.83 -19.33
CA GLU A 206 -7.70 0.76 -20.05
C GLU A 206 -8.10 2.14 -20.58
N LYS A 207 -7.96 3.19 -19.75
CA LYS A 207 -8.23 4.56 -20.18
C LYS A 207 -7.26 5.02 -21.28
N ALA A 208 -5.96 4.72 -21.14
CA ALA A 208 -4.96 5.04 -22.15
C ALA A 208 -5.25 4.32 -23.48
N LEU A 209 -5.73 3.07 -23.42
CA LEU A 209 -6.16 2.31 -24.58
C LEU A 209 -7.39 2.92 -25.25
N GLU A 210 -8.39 3.34 -24.48
CA GLU A 210 -9.60 4.00 -25.00
C GLU A 210 -9.27 5.33 -25.69
N GLU A 211 -8.36 6.13 -25.09
CA GLU A 211 -7.84 7.35 -25.70
C GLU A 211 -7.08 7.05 -27.01
N ALA A 212 -6.26 5.99 -27.03
CA ALA A 212 -5.54 5.57 -28.23
C ALA A 212 -6.48 5.07 -29.34
N ILE A 213 -7.54 4.34 -28.99
CA ILE A 213 -8.59 3.90 -29.94
C ILE A 213 -9.29 5.11 -30.54
N THR A 214 -9.68 6.08 -29.72
CA THR A 214 -10.33 7.31 -30.18
C THR A 214 -9.45 8.09 -31.16
N LEU A 215 -8.16 8.24 -30.83
CA LEU A 215 -7.18 8.89 -31.72
C LEU A 215 -7.00 8.13 -33.04
N LEU A 216 -7.05 6.80 -33.03
CA LEU A 216 -6.95 5.99 -34.23
C LEU A 216 -8.18 6.15 -35.12
N ASP A 217 -9.38 6.15 -34.53
CA ASP A 217 -10.63 6.36 -35.27
C ASP A 217 -10.68 7.75 -35.94
N ASP A 218 -10.24 8.79 -35.23
CA ASP A 218 -10.10 10.14 -35.77
C ASP A 218 -9.13 10.16 -36.97
N ALA A 219 -7.96 9.53 -36.83
CA ALA A 219 -6.97 9.45 -37.90
C ALA A 219 -7.48 8.68 -39.14
N ILE A 220 -8.29 7.63 -38.94
CA ILE A 220 -8.95 6.91 -40.03
C ILE A 220 -9.96 7.83 -40.74
N GLY A 221 -10.72 8.63 -39.99
CA GLY A 221 -11.62 9.65 -40.52
C GLY A 221 -10.88 10.67 -41.40
N GLU A 222 -9.81 11.27 -40.89
CA GLU A 222 -8.98 12.23 -41.65
C GLU A 222 -8.39 11.61 -42.93
N GLN A 223 -7.98 10.34 -42.87
CA GLN A 223 -7.48 9.62 -44.04
C GLN A 223 -8.57 9.45 -45.12
N ALA A 224 -9.80 9.15 -44.72
CA ALA A 224 -10.93 9.01 -45.63
C ALA A 224 -11.27 10.35 -46.31
N ASP A 225 -11.25 11.44 -45.56
CA ASP A 225 -11.46 12.79 -46.10
C ASP A 225 -10.37 13.19 -47.08
N ALA A 226 -9.10 12.94 -46.76
CA ALA A 226 -7.97 13.21 -47.64
C ALA A 226 -8.06 12.44 -48.97
N LYS A 227 -8.50 11.17 -48.94
CA LYS A 227 -8.75 10.38 -50.16
C LYS A 227 -9.86 10.98 -51.01
N THR A 228 -10.92 11.48 -50.39
CA THR A 228 -12.04 12.14 -51.08
C THR A 228 -11.59 13.44 -51.76
N VAL A 229 -10.81 14.27 -51.04
CA VAL A 229 -10.22 15.49 -51.60
C VAL A 229 -9.28 15.18 -52.77
N LEU A 230 -8.45 14.14 -52.64
CA LEU A 230 -7.54 13.72 -53.71
C LEU A 230 -8.29 13.22 -54.96
N ALA A 231 -9.37 12.47 -54.77
CA ALA A 231 -10.23 12.02 -55.88
C ALA A 231 -10.84 13.24 -56.61
N GLY A 232 -11.42 14.18 -55.86
CA GLY A 232 -11.95 15.42 -56.44
C GLY A 232 -10.88 16.29 -57.13
N ALA A 233 -9.64 16.29 -56.62
CA ALA A 233 -8.52 16.97 -57.27
C ALA A 233 -8.13 16.30 -58.60
N LYS A 234 -8.11 14.96 -58.66
CA LYS A 234 -7.86 14.21 -59.90
C LYS A 234 -8.95 14.42 -60.96
N ASP A 235 -10.22 14.49 -60.53
CA ASP A 235 -11.32 14.75 -61.44
C ASP A 235 -11.22 16.16 -62.04
N LYS A 236 -10.88 17.16 -61.21
CA LYS A 236 -10.60 18.53 -61.68
C LYS A 236 -9.40 18.60 -62.62
N GLU A 237 -8.31 17.90 -62.32
CA GLU A 237 -7.13 17.82 -63.19
C GLU A 237 -7.51 17.24 -64.56
N THR A 238 -8.34 16.19 -64.58
CA THR A 238 -8.82 15.57 -65.82
C THR A 238 -9.69 16.53 -66.63
N GLY A 239 -10.64 17.21 -65.99
CA GLY A 239 -11.47 18.22 -66.64
C GLY A 239 -10.66 19.37 -67.22
N LEU A 240 -9.67 19.88 -66.49
CA LEU A 240 -8.77 20.93 -66.98
C LEU A 240 -7.93 20.45 -68.17
N LYS A 241 -7.45 19.20 -68.17
CA LYS A 241 -6.74 18.63 -69.32
C LYS A 241 -7.64 18.55 -70.56
N GLU A 242 -8.91 18.18 -70.40
CA GLU A 242 -9.87 18.17 -71.49
C GLU A 242 -10.16 19.58 -72.02
N GLU A 243 -10.33 20.56 -71.15
CA GLU A 243 -10.53 21.97 -71.53
C GLU A 243 -9.30 22.54 -72.26
N ILE A 244 -8.09 22.27 -71.77
CA ILE A 244 -6.85 22.63 -72.45
C ILE A 244 -6.79 21.98 -73.83
N GLY A 245 -7.17 20.70 -73.95
CA GLY A 245 -7.22 20.00 -75.23
C GLY A 245 -8.21 20.63 -76.22
N LYS A 246 -9.40 21.01 -75.75
CA LYS A 246 -10.41 21.74 -76.55
C LYS A 246 -9.88 23.11 -76.99
N ALA A 247 -9.34 23.90 -76.06
CA ALA A 247 -8.79 25.22 -76.33
C ALA A 247 -7.60 25.16 -77.31
N THR A 248 -6.74 24.16 -77.18
CA THR A 248 -5.61 23.92 -78.09
C THR A 248 -6.10 23.58 -79.50
N SER A 249 -7.14 22.75 -79.60
CA SER A 249 -7.75 22.38 -80.88
C SER A 249 -8.42 23.59 -81.55
N GLU A 250 -9.15 24.40 -80.77
CA GLU A 250 -9.77 25.66 -81.20
C GLU A 250 -8.73 26.66 -81.71
N LEU A 251 -7.63 26.86 -80.97
CA LEU A 251 -6.51 27.70 -81.39
C LEU A 251 -5.87 27.20 -82.69
N GLY A 252 -5.71 25.88 -82.83
CA GLY A 252 -5.23 25.26 -84.06
C GLY A 252 -6.14 25.57 -85.27
N ARG A 253 -7.46 25.46 -85.08
CA ARG A 253 -8.47 25.82 -86.09
C ARG A 253 -8.41 27.29 -86.46
N LEU A 254 -8.43 28.19 -85.47
CA LEU A 254 -8.36 29.64 -85.69
C LEU A 254 -7.05 30.05 -86.39
N THR A 255 -5.94 29.41 -86.05
CA THR A 255 -4.65 29.66 -86.71
C THR A 255 -4.67 29.22 -88.18
N ALA A 256 -5.31 28.10 -88.50
CA ALA A 256 -5.48 27.64 -89.88
C ALA A 256 -6.37 28.62 -90.67
N GLU A 257 -7.50 29.03 -90.10
CA GLU A 257 -8.42 30.01 -90.70
C GLU A 257 -7.74 31.37 -90.95
N LEU A 258 -6.89 31.82 -90.03
CA LEU A 258 -6.11 33.04 -90.21
C LEU A 258 -5.13 32.93 -91.38
N LYS A 259 -4.43 31.80 -91.52
CA LYS A 259 -3.53 31.56 -92.67
C LYS A 259 -4.28 31.53 -94.00
N ASP A 260 -5.46 30.92 -94.02
CA ASP A 260 -6.31 30.89 -95.22
C ASP A 260 -6.79 32.30 -95.59
N ALA A 261 -7.17 33.12 -94.60
CA ALA A 261 -7.55 34.51 -94.80
C ALA A 261 -6.38 35.39 -95.27
N GLU A 262 -5.18 35.22 -94.72
CA GLU A 262 -3.95 35.88 -95.19
C GLU A 262 -3.63 35.49 -96.64
N HIS A 263 -3.80 34.22 -97.00
CA HIS A 263 -3.60 33.76 -98.38
C HIS A 263 -4.62 34.39 -99.33
N ALA A 264 -5.91 34.40 -98.95
CA ALA A 264 -6.96 35.05 -99.73
C ALA A 264 -6.70 36.56 -99.91
N SER A 265 -6.27 37.26 -98.86
CA SER A 265 -5.89 38.68 -98.91
C SER A 265 -4.73 38.93 -99.87
N ASN A 266 -3.68 38.09 -99.82
CA ASN A 266 -2.56 38.16 -100.76
C ASN A 266 -2.98 37.92 -102.21
N VAL A 267 -3.94 37.03 -102.46
CA VAL A 267 -4.50 36.79 -103.81
C VAL A 267 -5.27 38.02 -104.29
N VAL A 268 -6.09 38.64 -103.44
CA VAL A 268 -6.80 39.89 -103.76
C VAL A 268 -5.83 41.03 -104.06
N ALA A 269 -4.75 41.17 -103.27
CA ALA A 269 -3.72 42.17 -103.52
C ALA A 269 -3.02 41.96 -104.88
N LYS A 270 -2.69 40.70 -105.24
CA LYS A 270 -2.14 40.38 -106.56
C LYS A 270 -3.13 40.64 -107.70
N LEU A 271 -4.41 40.31 -107.50
CA LEU A 271 -5.47 40.63 -108.46
C LEU A 271 -5.58 42.15 -108.66
N LYS A 272 -5.53 42.94 -107.58
CA LYS A 272 -5.53 44.40 -107.66
C LYS A 272 -4.38 44.94 -108.50
N ILE A 273 -3.15 44.47 -108.26
CA ILE A 273 -1.96 44.83 -109.06
C ILE A 273 -2.15 44.43 -110.53
N THR A 274 -2.74 43.26 -110.79
CA THR A 274 -2.96 42.76 -112.16
C THR A 274 -4.03 43.57 -112.88
N VAL A 275 -5.11 43.93 -112.19
CA VAL A 275 -6.17 44.80 -112.74
C VAL A 275 -5.63 46.20 -112.99
N GLU A 276 -4.85 46.77 -112.07
CA GLU A 276 -4.17 48.05 -112.27
C GLU A 276 -3.25 48.00 -113.50
N ALA A 277 -2.45 46.95 -113.67
CA ALA A 277 -1.60 46.76 -114.84
C ALA A 277 -2.38 46.56 -116.16
N VAL A 278 -3.54 45.90 -116.12
CA VAL A 278 -4.42 45.75 -117.29
C VAL A 278 -5.11 47.06 -117.64
N MET A 279 -5.52 47.86 -116.65
CA MET A 279 -6.10 49.19 -116.88
C MET A 279 -5.07 50.15 -117.47
N GLU A 280 -3.81 50.13 -117.02
CA GLU A 280 -2.71 50.89 -117.63
C GLU A 280 -2.43 50.48 -119.08
N LEU A 281 -2.65 49.19 -119.43
CA LEU A 281 -2.54 48.69 -120.80
C LEU A 281 -3.71 49.09 -121.70
N MET A 282 -4.88 49.42 -121.12
CA MET A 282 -6.06 49.89 -121.85
C MET A 282 -6.09 51.41 -122.04
N ASP A 283 -5.44 52.19 -121.17
CA ASP A 283 -5.26 53.64 -121.33
C ASP A 283 -4.17 54.02 -122.36
N GLY A 284 -3.51 53.02 -122.98
CA GLY A 284 -2.53 53.18 -124.04
C GLY A 284 -3.05 52.94 -125.47
N PHE A 285 -4.36 52.79 -125.67
CA PHE A 285 -5.01 52.63 -126.99
C PHE A 285 -5.74 53.89 -127.45
#